data_AF-A0A1E3YLF0-F1
#
_entry.id   AF-A0A1E3YLF0-F1
#
_cell.length_a   1.000
_cell.length_b   1.000
_cell.length_c   1.000
_cell.angle_alpha   90.00
_cell.angle_beta   90.00
_cell.angle_gamma   90.00
#
_symmetry.space_group_name_H-M   'P 1'
#
loop_
_entity.id
_entity.type
_entity.pdbx_description
1 polymer ?
#
loop_
_entity_poly.entity_id
_entity_poly.type
_entity_poly.pdbx_seq_one_letter_code
_entity_poly.pdbx_strand_id
1 'polypeptide(L)' 'MECQSLTARMSMRRFAHLTNAFSRNAENHAAAVTLYFMWYHFGRVHQTLRVTPAMEAGVSSHVRSEEETVALLS' A
#
# COMPACT_ATOMS: atom_id res chain seq x y z
N MET A 1 -11.52 1.63 10.86
CA MET A 1 -11.39 1.05 9.48
C MET A 1 -11.60 2.12 8.41
N GLU A 2 -12.41 3.14 8.71
CA GLU A 2 -12.78 4.22 7.79
C GLU A 2 -11.59 5.03 7.21
N CYS A 3 -10.60 5.44 8.02
CA CYS A 3 -9.50 6.29 7.55
C CYS A 3 -8.62 5.62 6.49
N GLN A 4 -8.32 4.32 6.65
CA GLN A 4 -7.54 3.58 5.64
C GLN A 4 -8.28 3.50 4.30
N SER A 5 -9.61 3.33 4.33
CA SER A 5 -10.41 3.29 3.09
C SER A 5 -10.38 4.62 2.34
N LEU A 6 -10.40 5.74 3.05
CA LEU A 6 -10.29 7.08 2.46
C LEU A 6 -8.89 7.29 1.87
N THR A 7 -7.84 6.96 2.62
CA THR A 7 -6.44 7.12 2.18
C THR A 7 -6.15 6.27 0.94
N ALA A 8 -6.64 5.04 0.90
CA ALA A 8 -6.54 4.16 -0.26
C ALA A 8 -7.23 4.78 -1.49
N ARG A 9 -8.47 5.26 -1.34
CA ARG A 9 -9.23 5.89 -2.44
C ARG A 9 -8.61 7.19 -2.96
N MET A 10 -8.02 7.99 -2.07
CA MET A 10 -7.36 9.25 -2.43
C MET A 10 -5.98 9.02 -3.07
N SER A 11 -5.24 7.99 -2.64
CA SER A 11 -3.88 7.72 -3.14
C SER A 11 -3.88 6.91 -4.44
N MET A 12 -4.87 6.03 -4.64
CA MET A 12 -4.93 5.14 -5.80
C MET A 12 -5.96 5.63 -6.83
N ARG A 13 -5.47 6.18 -7.94
CA ARG A 13 -6.30 6.64 -9.07
C ARG A 13 -7.18 5.58 -9.71
N ARG A 14 -6.86 4.29 -9.57
CA ARG A 14 -7.68 3.18 -10.09
C ARG A 14 -9.08 3.10 -9.46
N PHE A 15 -9.28 3.67 -8.27
CA PHE A 15 -10.62 3.76 -7.68
C PHE A 15 -11.50 4.85 -8.33
N ALA A 16 -10.94 5.72 -9.18
CA ALA A 16 -11.68 6.72 -9.94
C ALA A 16 -12.01 6.21 -11.35
N HIS A 17 -13.30 6.27 -11.73
CA HIS A 17 -13.87 5.66 -12.93
C HIS A 17 -13.45 6.34 -14.27
N LEU A 18 -12.93 7.57 -14.23
CA LEU A 18 -12.62 8.37 -15.41
C LEU A 18 -11.11 8.68 -15.53
N THR A 19 -10.27 7.66 -15.33
CA THR A 19 -8.82 7.78 -15.47
C THR A 19 -8.25 6.59 -16.22
N ASN A 20 -7.12 6.77 -16.91
CA ASN A 20 -6.42 5.67 -17.60
C ASN A 20 -5.94 4.55 -16.63
N ALA A 21 -5.92 4.82 -15.32
CA ALA A 21 -5.59 3.82 -14.31
C ALA A 21 -6.78 2.88 -13.98
N PHE A 22 -7.99 3.24 -14.39
CA PHE A 22 -9.18 2.42 -14.20
C PHE A 22 -9.13 1.16 -15.07
N SER A 23 -9.43 0.01 -14.47
CA SER A 23 -9.52 -1.27 -15.17
C SER A 23 -10.58 -2.12 -14.50
N ARG A 24 -11.38 -2.84 -15.30
CA ARG A 24 -12.44 -3.73 -14.80
C ARG A 24 -11.92 -5.11 -14.41
N ASN A 25 -10.67 -5.45 -14.76
CA ASN A 25 -10.07 -6.74 -14.38
C ASN A 25 -9.82 -6.77 -12.86
N ALA A 26 -10.42 -7.77 -12.20
CA ALA A 26 -10.31 -7.98 -10.76
C ALA A 26 -8.90 -8.39 -10.32
N GLU A 27 -8.17 -9.17 -11.12
CA GLU A 27 -6.80 -9.60 -10.80
C GLU A 27 -5.86 -8.39 -10.75
N ASN A 28 -6.00 -7.51 -11.74
CA ASN A 28 -5.29 -6.24 -11.75
C ASN A 28 -5.63 -5.42 -10.51
N HIS A 29 -6.92 -5.32 -10.15
CA HIS A 29 -7.36 -4.59 -8.97
C HIS A 29 -6.70 -5.13 -7.70
N ALA A 30 -6.71 -6.44 -7.51
CA ALA A 30 -6.03 -7.10 -6.40
C ALA A 30 -4.54 -6.77 -6.38
N ALA A 31 -3.84 -6.91 -7.50
CA ALA A 31 -2.40 -6.60 -7.59
C ALA A 31 -2.10 -5.13 -7.22
N ALA A 32 -2.91 -4.17 -7.68
CA ALA A 32 -2.72 -2.76 -7.35
C ALA A 32 -2.97 -2.45 -5.86
N VAL A 33 -4.02 -3.03 -5.27
CA VAL A 33 -4.33 -2.87 -3.84
C VAL A 33 -3.23 -3.48 -2.98
N THR A 34 -2.78 -4.67 -3.35
CA THR A 34 -1.70 -5.37 -2.65
C THR A 34 -0.40 -4.58 -2.67
N LEU A 35 0.01 -4.08 -3.84
CA LEU A 35 1.20 -3.25 -3.99
C LEU A 35 1.11 -1.98 -3.13
N TYR A 36 -0.05 -1.32 -3.14
CA TYR A 36 -0.26 -0.12 -2.34
C TYR A 36 -0.19 -0.40 -0.83
N PHE A 37 -0.85 -1.47 -0.38
CA PHE A 37 -0.82 -1.86 1.04
C PHE A 37 0.61 -2.12 1.50
N MET A 38 1.37 -2.87 0.69
CA MET A 38 2.75 -3.19 1.00
C MET A 38 3.64 -1.95 1.08
N TRP A 39 3.56 -1.07 0.08
CA TRP A 39 4.31 0.19 0.10
C TRP A 39 3.93 1.05 1.31
N TYR A 40 2.62 1.18 1.61
CA TYR A 40 2.13 2.01 2.70
C TYR A 40 2.57 1.48 4.08
N HIS A 41 2.60 0.16 4.28
CA HIS A 41 2.93 -0.44 5.57
C HIS A 41 4.43 -0.65 5.80
N PHE A 42 5.21 -1.01 4.76
CA PHE A 42 6.60 -1.42 4.92
C PHE A 42 7.63 -0.44 4.34
N GLY A 43 7.26 0.31 3.30
CA GLY A 43 8.17 1.23 2.60
C GLY A 43 8.00 2.70 3.00
N ARG A 44 6.79 3.10 3.43
CA ARG A 44 6.47 4.50 3.74
C ARG A 44 6.74 4.81 5.22
N VAL A 45 7.74 5.65 5.47
CA VAL A 45 7.96 6.24 6.81
C VAL A 45 6.86 7.27 7.06
N HIS A 46 6.12 7.11 8.16
CA HIS A 46 5.02 8.00 8.50
C HIS A 46 5.57 9.28 9.13
N GLN A 47 5.13 10.46 8.66
CA GLN A 47 5.68 11.76 9.10
C GLN A 47 5.57 11.97 10.62
N THR A 48 4.42 11.65 11.21
CA THR A 48 4.19 11.78 12.67
C THR A 48 4.90 10.72 13.50
N LEU A 49 4.84 9.44 13.07
CA LEU A 49 5.40 8.31 13.83
C LEU A 49 6.92 8.22 13.67
N ARG A 50 7.49 8.77 12.59
CA ARG A 50 8.90 8.69 12.17
C ARG A 50 9.42 7.27 11.91
N VAL A 51 8.54 6.28 12.00
CA VAL A 51 8.74 4.86 11.69
C VAL A 51 7.65 4.39 10.73
N THR A 52 7.80 3.20 10.15
CA THR A 52 6.78 2.61 9.27
C THR A 52 5.65 2.01 10.11
N PRO A 53 4.42 1.94 9.58
CA PRO A 53 3.30 1.31 10.27
C PRO A 53 3.57 -0.14 10.69
N ALA A 54 4.31 -0.90 9.88
CA ALA A 54 4.69 -2.27 10.23
C ALA A 54 5.70 -2.33 11.38
N MET A 55 6.57 -1.32 11.52
CA MET A 55 7.49 -1.22 12.66
C MET A 55 6.76 -0.91 13.96
N GLU A 56 5.80 0.03 13.94
CA GLU A 56 4.96 0.33 15.12
C GLU A 56 4.13 -0.88 15.56
N ALA A 57 3.64 -1.66 14.60
CA ALA A 57 2.89 -2.87 14.88
C ALA A 57 3.76 -4.05 15.34
N GLY A 58 5.10 -3.89 15.38
CA GLY A 58 6.04 -4.96 15.75
C GLY A 58 6.16 -6.07 14.70
N VAL A 59 5.67 -5.85 13.48
CA VAL A 59 5.68 -6.82 12.37
C VAL A 59 6.98 -6.76 11.57
N SER A 60 7.67 -5.62 11.60
CA SER A 60 8.97 -5.41 10.94
C SER A 60 9.95 -4.71 11.89
N SER A 61 11.25 -4.98 11.76
CA SER A 61 12.32 -4.31 12.52
C SER A 61 13.06 -3.24 11.73
N HIS A 62 12.81 -3.12 10.43
CA HIS A 62 13.40 -2.10 9.55
C HIS A 62 12.42 -1.65 8.45
N VAL A 63 12.73 -0.52 7.80
CA VAL A 63 12.14 -0.13 6.51
C VAL A 63 12.54 -1.15 5.46
N ARG A 64 11.57 -1.75 4.78
CA ARG A 64 11.87 -2.76 3.76
C ARG A 64 12.00 -2.11 2.39
N SER A 65 12.97 -2.58 1.62
CA SER A 65 13.14 -2.20 0.21
C SER A 65 12.00 -2.78 -0.63
N GLU A 66 11.82 -2.24 -1.84
CA GLU A 66 10.82 -2.71 -2.80
C GLU A 66 10.99 -4.20 -3.15
N GLU A 67 12.22 -4.64 -3.37
CA GLU A 67 12.59 -6.03 -3.65
C GLU A 67 12.22 -7.01 -2.50
N GLU A 68 12.59 -6.64 -1.28
CA GLU A 68 12.24 -7.34 -0.04
C GLU A 68 10.71 -7.44 0.11
N THR A 69 10.01 -6.37 -0.24
CA THR A 69 8.55 -6.29 -0.19
C THR A 69 7.90 -7.24 -1.19
N VAL A 70 8.39 -7.29 -2.42
CA VAL A 70 7.92 -8.25 -3.44
C VAL A 70 8.24 -9.70 -3.06
N ALA A 71 9.37 -9.96 -2.40
CA ALA A 71 9.73 -11.31 -1.95
C ALA A 71 8.74 -11.91 -0.93
N LEU A 72 7.99 -11.09 -0.18
CA LEU A 72 6.92 -11.57 0.72
C LEU A 72 5.61 -11.93 0.00
N LEU A 73 5.47 -11.59 -1.29
CA LEU A 73 4.30 -11.90 -2.10
C LEU A 73 4.41 -13.22 -2.87
N SER A 74 5.62 -13.79 -2.93
CA SER A 74 5.94 -15.04 -3.64
C SER A 74 5.72 -16.23 -2.73
#